data_AF-A0A349SHI1-F1
#
_entry.id   AF-A0A349SHI1-F1
#
_cell.length_a   1.000
_cell.length_b   1.000
_cell.length_c   1.000
_cell.angle_alpha   90.00
_cell.angle_beta   90.00
_cell.angle_gamma   90.00
#
_symmetry.space_group_name_H-M   'P 1'
#
loop_
_entity.id
_entity.type
_entity.pdbx_description
1 polymer ?
#
loop_
_entity_poly.entity_id
_entity_poly.type
_entity_poly.pdbx_seq_one_letter_code
_entity_poly.pdbx_strand_id
1 'polypeptide(L)' 'MTVVSKEIGPNRYRESFGRYFDDFMVGDVYEHRPGRTISEVDNTWFTLLTMNT' A
#
# COMPACT_ATOMS: atom_id res chain seq x y z
N MET A 1 -8.67 7.74 -11.89
CA MET A 1 -7.92 6.86 -12.81
C MET A 1 -7.86 5.50 -12.14
N THR A 2 -8.76 4.59 -12.50
CA THR A 2 -8.79 3.22 -11.97
C THR A 2 -8.01 2.32 -12.93
N VAL A 3 -7.11 1.50 -12.41
CA VAL A 3 -6.32 0.57 -13.22
C VAL A 3 -6.59 -0.82 -12.69
N VAL A 4 -6.96 -1.74 -13.60
CA VAL A 4 -7.21 -3.14 -13.27
C VAL A 4 -5.99 -3.71 -12.56
N SER A 5 -6.20 -4.21 -11.35
CA SER A 5 -5.13 -4.81 -10.56
C SER A 5 -4.63 -6.09 -11.19
N LYS A 6 -3.33 -6.34 -11.10
CA LYS A 6 -2.74 -7.57 -11.60
C LYS A 6 -3.05 -8.71 -10.63
N GLU A 7 -3.83 -9.69 -11.06
CA GLU A 7 -4.01 -10.95 -10.33
C GLU A 7 -2.68 -11.74 -10.32
N ILE A 8 -2.25 -12.18 -9.13
CA ILE A 8 -1.01 -12.95 -8.92
C ILE A 8 -1.33 -14.36 -8.43
N GLY A 9 -2.52 -14.57 -7.88
CA GLY A 9 -3.02 -15.86 -7.44
C GLY A 9 -4.50 -15.76 -7.06
N PRO A 10 -5.11 -16.88 -6.64
CA PRO A 10 -6.52 -16.91 -6.27
C PRO A 10 -6.78 -15.90 -5.15
N ASN A 11 -7.70 -14.96 -5.39
CA ASN A 11 -8.05 -13.86 -4.49
C ASN A 11 -6.83 -13.03 -4.04
N ARG A 12 -5.76 -12.99 -4.83
CA ARG A 12 -4.52 -12.27 -4.49
C ARG A 12 -4.10 -11.36 -5.62
N TYR A 13 -4.10 -10.05 -5.34
CA TYR A 13 -3.88 -9.02 -6.33
C TYR A 13 -2.72 -8.13 -5.94
N ARG A 14 -1.93 -7.68 -6.92
CA ARG A 14 -1.01 -6.56 -6.71
C ARG A 14 -1.79 -5.27 -6.75
N GLU A 15 -1.55 -4.41 -5.77
CA GLU A 15 -2.09 -3.07 -5.78
C GLU A 15 -1.65 -2.30 -7.05
N SER A 16 -2.62 -1.55 -7.56
CA SER A 16 -2.56 -0.61 -8.67
C SER A 16 -3.29 0.65 -8.21
N PHE A 17 -3.47 1.63 -9.09
CA PHE A 17 -4.31 2.80 -8.80
C PHE A 17 -5.73 2.40 -8.35
N GLY A 18 -6.38 3.29 -7.58
CA GLY A 18 -7.59 3.01 -6.81
C GLY A 18 -8.71 2.23 -7.51
N ARG A 19 -9.56 1.59 -6.70
CA ARG A 19 -10.67 0.71 -7.11
C ARG A 19 -12.03 1.27 -6.72
N TYR A 20 -13.10 0.72 -7.29
CA TYR A 20 -14.46 0.99 -6.84
C TYR A 20 -14.84 0.05 -5.68
N PHE A 21 -15.82 0.46 -4.90
CA PHE A 21 -16.36 -0.34 -3.78
C PHE A 21 -16.86 -1.72 -4.26
N ASP A 22 -17.44 -1.78 -5.45
CA ASP A 22 -18.02 -3.01 -5.99
C ASP A 22 -16.98 -4.03 -6.48
N ASP A 23 -15.70 -3.64 -6.56
CA ASP A 23 -14.59 -4.52 -6.99
C ASP A 23 -14.00 -5.33 -5.82
N PHE A 24 -14.45 -5.09 -4.59
CA PHE A 24 -13.91 -5.76 -3.40
C PHE A 24 -14.70 -7.02 -3.06
N MET A 25 -14.00 -8.13 -2.85
CA MET A 25 -14.59 -9.37 -2.36
C MET A 25 -13.99 -9.78 -1.00
N VAL A 26 -14.82 -10.36 -0.14
CA VAL A 26 -14.37 -10.85 1.17
C VAL A 26 -13.34 -11.97 0.96
N GLY A 27 -12.17 -11.81 1.58
CA GLY A 27 -11.06 -12.76 1.44
C GLY A 27 -10.01 -12.34 0.42
N ASP A 28 -10.20 -11.22 -0.27
CA ASP A 28 -9.16 -10.66 -1.14
C ASP A 28 -7.91 -10.24 -0.35
N VAL A 29 -6.75 -10.56 -0.90
CA VAL A 29 -5.44 -10.18 -0.39
C VAL A 29 -4.77 -9.22 -1.39
N TYR A 30 -4.50 -8.00 -0.94
CA TYR A 30 -3.89 -6.95 -1.74
C TYR A 30 -2.42 -6.73 -1.35
N GLU A 31 -1.49 -7.06 -2.25
CA GLU A 31 -0.06 -6.78 -2.07
C GLU A 31 0.26 -5.33 -2.45
N HIS A 32 0.55 -4.49 -1.45
CA HIS A 32 0.99 -3.11 -1.69
C HIS A 32 2.49 -3.03 -2.03
N ARG A 33 2.85 -2.15 -2.98
CA ARG A 33 4.24 -1.87 -3.36
C ARG A 33 4.44 -0.37 -3.63
N PRO A 34 5.68 0.14 -3.50
CA PRO A 34 6.90 -0.56 -3.10
C PRO A 34 7.00 -0.77 -1.58
N GLY A 35 7.65 -1.86 -1.15
CA GLY A 35 8.14 -1.96 0.22
C GLY A 35 9.31 -0.98 0.42
N ARG A 36 9.35 -0.30 1.57
CA ARG A 36 10.42 0.66 1.90
C ARG A 36 11.16 0.21 3.15
N THR A 37 12.49 0.17 3.09
CA THR A 37 13.34 -0.03 4.26
C THR A 37 13.32 1.23 5.12
N ILE A 38 13.07 1.09 6.42
CA ILE A 38 13.14 2.19 7.39
C ILE A 38 14.58 2.37 7.84
N SER A 39 15.03 3.62 7.80
CA SER A 39 16.38 4.05 8.16
C SER A 39 16.34 5.12 9.25
N GLU A 40 17.52 5.49 9.75
CA GLU A 40 17.67 6.60 10.69
C GLU A 40 17.13 7.94 10.16
N VAL A 41 17.17 8.12 8.83
CA VAL A 41 16.64 9.32 8.16
C VAL A 41 15.13 9.45 8.38
N ASP A 42 14.39 8.34 8.32
CA ASP A 42 12.93 8.34 8.50
C ASP A 42 12.56 8.77 9.93
N ASN A 43 13.28 8.27 10.93
CA ASN A 43 13.10 8.67 12.32
C ASN A 43 13.43 10.15 12.51
N THR A 44 14.57 10.60 11.98
CA THR A 44 14.99 12.01 12.08
C THR A 44 13.95 12.95 11.49
N TRP A 45 13.47 12.66 10.28
CA TRP A 45 12.46 13.49 9.61
C TRP A 45 11.11 13.43 10.30
N PHE A 46 10.66 12.25 10.72
CA PHE A 46 9.37 12.13 11.39
C PHE A 46 9.35 12.91 12.71
N THR A 47 10.42 12.82 13.49
CA THR A 47 10.61 13.61 14.71
C THR A 47 10.55 15.12 14.44
N LEU A 48 11.24 15.61 13.41
CA LEU A 48 11.23 17.03 13.05
C LEU A 48 9.88 17.52 12.49
N LEU A 49 9.15 16.66 11.78
CA LEU A 49 7.83 16.99 11.23
C LEU A 49 6.73 16.99 12.29
N THR A 50 6.86 16.13 13.30
CA THR A 50 5.85 15.96 14.34
C THR A 50 6.21 16.60 15.67
N MET A 51 7.41 17.20 15.76
CA MET A 51 7.97 17.78 16.99
C MET A 51 7.98 16.76 18.16
N ASN A 52 8.32 15.51 17.86
CA ASN A 52 8.37 14.43 18.85
C ASN A 52 9.67 14.56 19.69
N THR A 53 9.54 14.68 21.02
CA THR A 53 10.67 14.86 21.96
C THR A 53 10.84 13.70 22.90
#